data_AF-A0A914ER78-F1
#
_entry.id   AF-A0A914ER78-F1
#
_cell.length_a   1.000
_cell.length_b   1.000
_cell.length_c   1.000
_cell.angle_alpha   90.00
_cell.angle_beta   90.00
_cell.angle_gamma   90.00
#
_symmetry.space_group_name_H-M   'P 1'
#
loop_
_entity.id
_entity.type
_entity.pdbx_description
1 polymer ?
#
loop_
_entity_poly.entity_id
_entity_poly.type
_entity_poly.pdbx_seq_one_letter_code
_entity_poly.pdbx_strand_id
1 'polypeptide(L)'
;MAPGEATSPEEQKFNELEQTLEQFQENARHMGVIASEFTPRSQEPLLNKIHTMVHGLRRLEKNRPFEIDLEELRKEYLNTENDRFEEKK
;
A
#
# COMPACT_ATOMS: atom_id res chain seq x y z
N MET A 1 -17.55 25.86 -7.75
CA MET A 1 -16.56 25.02 -7.05
C MET A 1 -15.29 25.86 -6.95
N ALA A 2 -15.01 26.41 -5.77
CA ALA A 2 -14.00 27.45 -5.61
C ALA A 2 -12.62 26.85 -5.30
N PRO A 3 -11.53 27.39 -5.87
CA PRO A 3 -10.17 26.95 -5.58
C PRO A 3 -9.67 27.66 -4.31
N GLY A 4 -9.41 26.94 -3.21
CA GLY A 4 -8.81 27.60 -2.04
C GLY A 4 -8.85 26.93 -0.67
N GLU A 5 -9.48 25.77 -0.46
CA GLU A 5 -9.33 25.07 0.82
C GLU A 5 -8.00 24.31 0.82
N ALA A 6 -7.00 24.90 1.47
CA ALA A 6 -5.76 24.20 1.79
C ALA A 6 -6.12 23.01 2.67
N THR A 7 -6.06 21.81 2.09
CA THR A 7 -6.24 20.56 2.82
C THR A 7 -5.26 20.51 3.97
N SER A 8 -5.71 20.04 5.13
CA SER A 8 -4.86 19.94 6.32
C SER A 8 -3.61 19.09 5.99
N PRO A 9 -2.47 19.27 6.69
CA PRO A 9 -1.28 18.43 6.46
C PRO A 9 -1.56 16.93 6.57
N GLU A 10 -2.58 16.54 7.35
CA GLU A 10 -3.04 15.16 7.49
C GLU A 10 -3.84 14.71 6.26
N GLU A 11 -4.75 15.53 5.75
CA GLU A 11 -5.47 15.28 4.50
C GLU A 11 -4.51 15.20 3.30
N GLN A 12 -3.45 16.03 3.27
CA GLN A 12 -2.43 15.95 2.22
C GLN A 12 -1.69 14.61 2.24
N LYS A 13 -1.26 14.14 3.42
CA LYS A 13 -0.63 12.82 3.57
C LYS A 13 -1.57 11.69 3.16
N PHE A 14 -2.84 11.80 3.53
CA PHE A 14 -3.85 10.81 3.16
C PHE A 14 -4.09 10.78 1.65
N ASN A 15 -4.26 11.95 1.01
CA ASN A 15 -4.41 12.08 -0.44
C ASN A 15 -3.18 11.55 -1.19
N GLU A 16 -1.97 11.83 -0.70
CA GLU A 16 -0.73 11.29 -1.28
C GLU A 16 -0.66 9.77 -1.17
N LEU A 17 -1.10 9.21 -0.04
CA LEU A 17 -1.17 7.77 0.17
C LEU A 17 -2.18 7.13 -0.79
N GLU A 18 -3.39 7.69 -0.88
CA GLU A 18 -4.46 7.22 -1.75
C GLU A 18 -4.00 7.21 -3.22
N GLN A 19 -3.45 8.33 -3.71
CA GLN A 19 -2.90 8.40 -5.07
C GLN A 19 -1.77 7.40 -5.31
N THR A 20 -0.92 7.17 -4.30
CA THR A 20 0.17 6.19 -4.42
C THR A 20 -0.38 4.77 -4.50
N LEU A 21 -1.44 4.45 -3.74
CA LEU A 21 -2.12 3.15 -3.77
C LEU A 21 -2.84 2.90 -5.10
N GLU A 22 -3.58 3.87 -5.61
CA GLU A 22 -4.25 3.79 -6.92
C GLU A 22 -3.22 3.53 -8.04
N GLN A 23 -2.14 4.32 -8.04
CA GLN A 23 -1.09 4.18 -9.03
C GLN A 23 -0.39 2.81 -8.93
N PHE A 24 -0.22 2.29 -7.72
CA PHE A 24 0.36 0.96 -7.48
C PHE A 24 -0.54 -0.15 -8.01
N GLN A 25 -1.84 -0.12 -7.69
CA GLN A 25 -2.83 -1.08 -8.18
C GLN A 25 -2.89 -1.08 -9.71
N GLU A 26 -2.87 0.11 -10.34
CA GLU A 26 -2.91 0.23 -11.80
C GLU A 26 -1.63 -0.30 -12.46
N ASN A 27 -0.47 -0.12 -11.84
CA ASN A 27 0.77 -0.72 -12.34
C ASN A 27 0.77 -2.24 -12.20
N ALA A 28 0.18 -2.80 -11.14
CA ALA A 28 -0.01 -4.23 -10.98
C ALA A 28 -0.92 -4.81 -12.08
N ARG A 29 -2.02 -4.10 -12.40
CA ARG A 29 -2.92 -4.46 -13.51
C ARG A 29 -2.17 -4.51 -14.83
N HIS A 30 -1.39 -3.47 -15.14
CA HIS A 30 -0.57 -3.43 -16.35
C HIS A 30 0.44 -4.57 -16.42
N MET A 31 1.10 -4.92 -15.31
CA MET A 31 1.98 -6.08 -15.27
C MET A 31 1.25 -7.37 -15.60
N GLY A 32 0.04 -7.54 -15.08
CA GLY A 32 -0.82 -8.70 -15.40
C GLY A 32 -1.07 -8.83 -16.91
N VAL A 33 -1.39 -7.73 -17.59
CA VAL A 33 -1.61 -7.70 -19.05
C VAL A 33 -0.31 -8.04 -19.81
N ILE A 34 0.81 -7.45 -19.41
CA ILE A 34 2.11 -7.72 -20.06
C ILE A 34 2.52 -9.19 -19.87
N ALA A 35 2.23 -9.77 -18.70
CA ALA A 35 2.53 -11.15 -18.39
C ALA A 35 1.61 -12.14 -19.13
N SER A 36 0.32 -11.80 -19.32
CA SER A 36 -0.61 -12.67 -20.05
C SER A 36 -0.30 -12.77 -21.53
N GLU A 37 0.25 -11.71 -22.13
CA GLU A 37 0.59 -11.64 -23.55
C GLU A 37 2.11 -11.52 -23.75
N PHE A 38 2.88 -12.23 -22.93
CA PHE A 38 4.33 -12.04 -22.90
C PHE A 38 5.00 -12.42 -24.23
N THR A 39 5.76 -11.49 -24.79
CA THR A 39 6.61 -11.69 -25.97
C THR A 39 8.04 -11.24 -25.65
N PRO A 40 9.05 -11.56 -26.48
CA PRO A 40 10.41 -11.05 -26.28
C PRO A 40 10.47 -9.51 -26.21
N ARG A 41 9.56 -8.81 -26.88
CA ARG A 41 9.45 -7.34 -26.83
C ARG A 41 8.86 -6.82 -25.52
N SER A 42 8.22 -7.68 -24.74
CA SER A 42 7.60 -7.36 -23.45
C SER A 42 8.61 -7.28 -22.30
N GLN A 43 9.86 -7.74 -22.47
CA GLN A 43 10.88 -7.74 -21.41
C GLN A 43 11.15 -6.33 -20.85
N GLU A 44 11.46 -5.38 -21.72
CA GLU A 44 11.81 -4.02 -21.32
C GLU A 44 10.63 -3.29 -20.65
N PRO A 45 9.41 -3.30 -21.22
CA PRO A 45 8.21 -2.78 -20.55
C PRO A 45 7.95 -3.43 -19.19
N LEU A 46 8.09 -4.76 -19.07
CA LEU A 46 7.88 -5.47 -17.82
C LEU A 46 8.91 -5.08 -16.77
N LEU A 47 10.20 -4.99 -17.14
CA LEU A 47 11.27 -4.56 -16.25
C LEU A 47 11.04 -3.14 -15.73
N ASN A 48 10.65 -2.22 -16.63
CA ASN A 48 10.30 -0.84 -16.24
C ASN A 48 9.12 -0.80 -15.27
N LYS A 49 8.12 -1.67 -15.46
CA LYS A 49 7.00 -1.80 -14.51
C LYS A 49 7.43 -2.40 -13.18
N ILE A 50 8.29 -3.41 -13.16
CA ILE A 50 8.87 -3.94 -11.91
C ILE A 50 9.60 -2.85 -11.14
N HIS A 51 10.45 -2.04 -11.81
CA HIS A 51 11.13 -0.92 -11.14
C HIS A 51 10.13 0.10 -10.59
N THR A 52 9.11 0.46 -11.36
CA THR A 52 8.06 1.39 -10.91
C THR A 52 7.32 0.85 -9.68
N MET A 53 7.00 -0.45 -9.65
CA MET A 53 6.36 -1.11 -8.52
C MET A 53 7.25 -1.11 -7.28
N VAL A 54 8.55 -1.40 -7.42
CA VAL A 54 9.51 -1.33 -6.31
C VAL A 54 9.60 0.09 -5.74
N HIS A 55 9.62 1.11 -6.61
CA HIS A 55 9.57 2.51 -6.17
C HIS A 55 8.26 2.86 -5.46
N GLY A 56 7.12 2.37 -5.96
CA GLY A 56 5.80 2.53 -5.33
C GLY A 56 5.76 1.92 -3.93
N LEU A 57 6.24 0.69 -3.76
CA LEU A 57 6.31 0.02 -2.46
C LEU A 57 7.17 0.79 -1.45
N ARG A 58 8.32 1.31 -1.88
CA ARG A 58 9.17 2.16 -1.02
C ARG A 58 8.50 3.48 -0.62
N ARG A 59 7.64 4.06 -1.48
CA ARG A 59 6.86 5.25 -1.13
C ARG A 59 5.75 4.91 -0.12
N LEU A 60 5.06 3.78 -0.31
CA LEU A 60 4.05 3.29 0.63
C LEU A 60 4.65 2.98 2.00
N GLU A 61 5.87 2.45 2.05
CA GLU A 61 6.59 2.21 3.30
C GLU A 61 6.85 3.51 4.07
N LYS A 62 7.21 4.60 3.38
CA LYS A 62 7.45 5.92 3.98
C LYS A 62 6.16 6.65 4.38
N ASN A 63 5.09 6.41 3.63
CA ASN A 63 3.78 7.04 3.84
C ASN A 63 2.83 6.15 4.63
N ARG A 64 3.36 5.16 5.38
CA ARG A 64 2.55 4.26 6.19
C ARG A 64 1.75 5.13 7.19
N PRO A 65 0.42 5.19 7.07
CA PRO A 65 -0.39 6.21 7.75
C PRO A 65 -0.39 6.04 9.26
N PHE A 66 -0.11 4.82 9.72
CA PHE A 66 0.02 4.45 11.11
C PHE A 66 1.13 3.42 11.21
N GLU A 67 1.97 3.51 12.25
CA GLU A 67 2.52 2.30 12.85
C GLU A 67 1.29 1.54 13.38
N ILE A 68 0.63 0.78 12.50
CA ILE A 68 -0.40 -0.14 12.95
C ILE A 68 0.36 -1.14 13.81
N ASP A 69 0.19 -1.02 15.13
CA ASP A 69 0.67 -2.02 16.05
C ASP A 69 -0.14 -3.29 15.78
N LEU A 70 0.45 -4.17 14.97
CA LEU A 70 -0.15 -5.44 14.60
C LEU A 70 -0.41 -6.31 15.83
N GLU A 71 0.31 -6.11 16.94
CA GLU A 71 0.01 -6.78 18.21
C GLU A 71 -1.24 -6.21 18.88
N GLU A 72 -1.45 -4.90 18.84
CA GLU A 72 -2.67 -4.28 19.37
C GLU A 72 -3.90 -4.71 18.55
N LEU A 73 -3.80 -4.67 17.22
CA LEU A 73 -4.88 -5.12 16.33
C LEU A 73 -5.15 -6.63 16.47
N ARG A 74 -4.10 -7.44 16.68
CA ARG A 74 -4.23 -8.87 16.97
C ARG A 74 -4.96 -9.11 18.29
N LYS A 75 -4.63 -8.37 19.35
CA LYS A 75 -5.33 -8.50 20.64
C LYS A 75 -6.80 -8.08 20.55
N GLU A 76 -7.08 -6.99 19.85
CA GLU A 76 -8.44 -6.45 19.73
C GLU A 76 -9.36 -7.35 18.87
N TYR A 77 -8.86 -7.86 17.73
CA TYR A 77 -9.72 -8.54 16.73
C TYR A 77 -9.50 -10.04 16.60
N LEU A 78 -8.31 -10.54 16.95
CA LEU A 78 -7.95 -11.96 16.78
C LEU A 78 -7.90 -12.74 18.09
N ASN A 79 -8.10 -12.07 19.24
CA ASN A 79 -8.15 -12.58 20.61
C ASN A 79 -8.04 -14.11 20.69
N THR A 80 -6.79 -14.58 20.59
CA THR A 80 -6.51 -16.01 20.46
C THR A 80 -6.62 -16.64 21.84
N GLU A 81 -6.98 -17.92 21.95
CA GLU A 81 -7.10 -18.59 23.26
C GLU A 81 -5.84 -18.41 24.14
N ASN A 82 -4.66 -18.19 23.55
CA ASN A 82 -3.42 -17.82 24.24
C ASN A 82 -3.49 -16.51 25.03
N ASP A 83 -4.26 -15.51 24.60
CA ASP A 83 -4.35 -14.19 25.26
C ASP A 83 -5.18 -14.29 26.56
N ARG A 84 -6.10 -15.26 26.67
CA ARG A 84 -6.90 -15.53 27.89
C ARG A 84 -6.08 -16.13 29.04
N PHE A 85 -4.92 -16.73 28.76
CA PHE A 85 -4.10 -17.39 29.77
C PHE A 85 -3.16 -16.43 30.50
N GLU A 86 -2.85 -15.26 29.91
CA GLU A 86 -1.97 -14.26 30.52
C GLU A 86 -2.69 -13.32 31.51
N GLU A 87 -4.02 -13.17 31.43
CA GLU A 87 -4.80 -12.37 32.40
C GLU A 87 -4.98 -13.04 33.79
N LYS A 88 -4.57 -14.30 33.94
CA LYS A 88 -4.83 -15.11 35.16
C LYS A 88 -3.62 -15.36 36.06
N LYS A 89 -2.56 -14.55 35.97
CA LYS A 89 -1.43 -14.56 36.93
C LYS A 89 -1.29 -13.24 37.65
#